data_AF-A0A0L0WC61-F1
#
_entry.id   AF-A0A0L0WC61-F1
#
_cell.length_a   1.000
_cell.length_b   1.000
_cell.length_c   1.000
_cell.angle_alpha   90.00
_cell.angle_beta   90.00
_cell.angle_gamma   90.00
#
_symmetry.space_group_name_H-M   'P 1'
#
loop_
_entity.id
_entity.type
_entity.pdbx_description
1 polymer ?
#
loop_
_entity_poly.entity_id
_entity_poly.type
_entity_poly.pdbx_seq_one_letter_code
_entity_poly.pdbx_strand_id
1 'polypeptide(L)'
;MKKFASLFILIILIISLVGCTSKKEEGSITIEHEAGTTVLESPAKRVVVLEWIYGENLLSLGVQPVGMTDIPGFKEWVNIDAN
;
A
#
# COMPACT_ATOMS: atom_id res chain seq x y z
N MET A 1 31.87 -39.92 17.84
CA MET A 1 30.62 -39.45 18.49
C MET A 1 30.55 -37.91 18.60
N LYS A 2 31.58 -37.23 19.15
CA LYS A 2 31.59 -35.76 19.31
C LYS A 2 31.50 -34.97 17.99
N LYS A 3 32.11 -35.46 16.90
CA LYS A 3 32.06 -34.83 15.57
C LYS A 3 30.69 -34.95 14.86
N PHE A 4 29.96 -36.03 15.13
CA PHE A 4 28.58 -36.21 14.62
C PHE A 4 27.58 -35.36 15.42
N ALA A 5 27.76 -35.26 16.74
CA ALA A 5 26.97 -34.35 17.58
C ALA A 5 27.20 -32.87 17.20
N SER A 6 28.46 -32.50 16.91
CA SER A 6 28.81 -31.15 16.44
C SER A 6 28.23 -30.81 15.07
N LEU A 7 28.14 -31.78 14.16
CA LEU A 7 27.56 -31.59 12.83
C LEU A 7 26.03 -31.46 12.89
N PHE A 8 25.38 -32.20 13.78
CA PHE A 8 23.94 -32.09 14.02
C PHE A 8 23.54 -30.74 14.64
N ILE A 9 24.34 -30.23 15.59
CA ILE A 9 24.14 -28.90 16.18
C ILE A 9 24.31 -27.78 15.15
N LEU A 10 25.27 -27.91 14.21
CA LEU A 10 25.46 -26.94 13.14
C LEU A 10 24.29 -26.96 12.13
N ILE A 11 23.76 -28.14 11.81
CA ILE A 11 22.59 -28.27 10.93
C ILE A 11 21.33 -27.67 11.58
N ILE A 12 21.10 -27.92 12.87
CA ILE A 12 19.99 -27.32 13.62
C ILE A 12 20.10 -25.79 13.69
N LEU A 13 21.32 -25.25 13.83
CA LEU A 13 21.59 -23.81 13.81
C LEU A 13 21.35 -23.17 12.43
N ILE A 14 21.60 -23.90 11.35
CA ILE A 14 21.31 -23.43 9.99
C ILE A 14 19.80 -23.46 9.72
N ILE A 15 19.08 -24.47 10.21
CA ILE A 15 17.62 -24.59 10.06
C ILE A 15 16.89 -23.48 10.83
N SER A 16 17.37 -23.07 12.01
CA SER A 16 16.77 -21.95 12.76
C SER A 16 16.99 -20.58 12.09
N LEU A 17 18.03 -20.41 11.27
CA LEU A 17 18.27 -19.18 10.50
C LEU A 17 17.36 -19.02 9.27
N VAL A 18 16.85 -20.12 8.70
CA VAL A 18 15.98 -20.09 7.51
C VAL A 18 14.51 -19.83 7.86
N GLY A 19 14.10 -20.06 9.11
CA GLY A 19 12.72 -19.94 9.56
C GLY A 19 12.16 -18.51 9.73
N CYS A 20 12.97 -17.47 9.53
CA CYS A 20 12.55 -16.07 9.69
C CYS A 20 12.84 -15.26 8.43
N THR A 21 12.28 -15.66 7.29
CA THR A 21 12.15 -14.77 6.14
C THR A 21 10.71 -14.28 6.08
N SER A 22 10.38 -13.25 6.89
CA SER A 22 9.18 -12.48 6.62
C SER A 22 9.47 -11.65 5.37
N LYS A 23 8.78 -11.91 4.26
CA LYS A 23 8.76 -10.99 3.12
C LYS A 23 8.23 -9.64 3.62
N LYS A 24 9.14 -8.72 3.93
CA LYS A 24 8.81 -7.32 4.16
C LYS A 24 8.70 -6.73 2.77
N GLU A 25 7.48 -6.61 2.26
CA GLU A 25 7.24 -5.94 0.98
C GLU A 25 7.48 -4.45 1.18
N GLU A 26 8.73 -4.03 1.00
CA GLU A 26 9.12 -2.63 1.04
C GLU A 26 8.27 -1.86 0.03
N GLY A 27 7.37 -1.01 0.54
CA GLY A 27 6.45 -0.21 -0.28
C GLY A 27 4.98 -0.59 -0.15
N SER A 28 4.63 -1.68 0.55
CA SER A 28 3.23 -2.01 0.84
C SER A 28 2.59 -0.93 1.73
N ILE A 29 1.39 -0.49 1.38
CA ILE A 29 0.60 0.50 2.12
C ILE A 29 -0.68 -0.19 2.60
N THR A 30 -0.87 -0.25 3.92
CA THR A 30 -2.11 -0.70 4.54
C THR A 30 -3.03 0.49 4.78
N ILE A 31 -4.27 0.38 4.30
CA ILE A 31 -5.31 1.40 4.41
C ILE A 31 -6.47 0.81 5.20
N GLU A 32 -6.78 1.43 6.34
CA GLU A 32 -8.02 1.16 7.08
C GLU A 32 -9.11 2.11 6.60
N HIS A 33 -10.29 1.57 6.32
CA HIS A 33 -11.46 2.33 5.89
C HIS A 33 -12.74 1.67 6.44
N GLU A 34 -13.90 2.31 6.24
CA GLU A 34 -15.17 1.83 6.79
C GLU A 34 -15.51 0.38 6.38
N ALA A 35 -15.18 -0.01 5.15
CA ALA A 35 -15.41 -1.37 4.65
C ALA A 35 -14.34 -2.41 5.10
N GLY A 36 -13.43 -2.06 6.03
CA GLY A 36 -12.35 -2.93 6.51
C GLY A 36 -10.96 -2.46 6.06
N THR A 37 -10.07 -3.42 5.77
CA THR A 37 -8.66 -3.16 5.47
C THR A 37 -8.35 -3.49 4.02
N THR A 38 -7.64 -2.58 3.33
CA THR A 38 -7.08 -2.82 1.99
C THR A 38 -5.56 -2.67 2.03
N VAL A 39 -4.84 -3.60 1.42
CA VAL A 39 -3.39 -3.51 1.23
C VAL A 39 -3.10 -3.17 -0.23
N LEU A 40 -2.32 -2.13 -0.45
CA LEU A 40 -1.74 -1.81 -1.75
C LEU A 40 -0.27 -2.21 -1.74
N GLU A 41 0.14 -3.03 -2.71
CA GLU A 41 1.55 -3.45 -2.89
C GLU A 41 2.51 -2.26 -3.08
N SER A 42 2.00 -1.15 -3.62
CA SER A 42 2.74 0.09 -3.86
C SER A 42 1.79 1.29 -4.02
N PRO A 43 2.28 2.54 -3.98
CA PRO A 43 1.43 3.72 -4.21
C PRO A 43 0.67 3.65 -5.54
N ALA A 44 -0.65 3.81 -5.48
CA ALA A 44 -1.52 3.78 -6.66
C ALA A 44 -1.14 4.87 -7.68
N LYS A 45 -1.16 4.51 -8.97
CA LYS A 45 -0.81 5.41 -10.10
C LYS A 45 -2.01 5.82 -10.95
N ARG A 46 -3.11 5.07 -10.86
CA ARG A 46 -4.34 5.31 -11.61
C ARG A 46 -5.49 5.16 -10.63
N VAL A 47 -6.08 6.29 -10.24
CA VAL A 47 -7.12 6.34 -9.21
C VAL A 47 -8.41 6.84 -9.83
N VAL A 48 -9.51 6.16 -9.54
CA VAL A 48 -10.87 6.61 -9.86
C VAL A 48 -11.52 7.03 -8.55
N VAL A 49 -12.17 8.19 -8.54
CA VAL A 49 -12.89 8.71 -7.37
C VAL A 49 -14.38 8.74 -7.65
N LEU A 50 -15.17 8.26 -6.69
CA LEU A 50 -16.62 8.13 -6.82
C LEU A 50 -17.40 9.14 -5.97
N GLU A 51 -16.69 10.04 -5.29
CA GLU A 51 -17.27 11.11 -4.47
C GLU A 51 -16.36 12.35 -4.55
N TRP A 52 -16.97 13.54 -4.54
CA TRP A 52 -16.30 14.81 -4.76
C TRP A 52 -15.24 15.11 -3.70
N ILE A 53 -15.55 14.86 -2.43
CA ILE A 53 -14.60 15.14 -1.32
C ILE A 53 -13.28 14.37 -1.46
N TYR A 54 -13.32 13.14 -2.01
CA TYR A 54 -12.10 12.37 -2.24
C TYR A 54 -11.35 12.83 -3.49
N GLY A 55 -12.07 13.35 -4.49
CA GLY A 55 -11.46 14.05 -5.63
C GLY A 55 -10.71 15.29 -5.18
N GLU A 56 -11.31 16.14 -4.35
CA GLU A 56 -10.68 17.33 -3.78
C GLU A 56 -9.40 17.00 -3.00
N ASN A 57 -9.44 15.95 -2.19
CA ASN A 57 -8.26 15.50 -1.44
C ASN A 57 -7.11 15.12 -2.37
N LEU A 58 -7.37 14.37 -3.44
CA LEU A 58 -6.33 14.00 -4.41
C LEU A 58 -5.77 15.24 -5.12
N LEU A 59 -6.66 16.13 -5.58
CA LEU A 59 -6.27 17.34 -6.30
C LEU A 59 -5.43 18.28 -5.41
N SER A 60 -5.78 18.39 -4.12
CA SER A 60 -5.02 19.16 -3.12
C SER A 60 -3.62 18.60 -2.88
N LEU A 61 -3.41 17.30 -3.12
CA LEU A 61 -2.11 16.63 -3.07
C LEU A 61 -1.36 16.68 -4.42
N GLY A 62 -1.90 17.37 -5.43
CA GLY A 62 -1.34 17.43 -6.79
C GLY A 62 -1.52 16.14 -7.58
N VAL A 63 -2.42 15.24 -7.16
CA VAL A 63 -2.70 13.98 -7.84
C VAL A 63 -3.92 14.12 -8.73
N GLN A 64 -3.75 13.91 -10.03
CA GLN A 64 -4.86 13.88 -10.98
C GLN A 64 -5.48 12.47 -11.06
N PRO A 65 -6.76 12.28 -10.72
CA PRO A 65 -7.44 11.01 -10.91
C PRO A 65 -7.66 10.75 -12.41
N VAL A 66 -7.73 9.47 -12.79
CA VAL A 66 -8.02 9.05 -14.18
C VAL A 66 -9.52 9.00 -14.47
N GLY A 67 -10.36 9.16 -13.45
CA GLY A 67 -11.82 9.22 -13.57
C GLY A 67 -12.44 9.75 -12.27
N MET A 68 -13.52 10.51 -12.41
CA MET A 68 -14.24 11.13 -11.30
C MET A 68 -15.73 11.21 -11.61
N THR A 69 -16.57 11.07 -10.59
CA THR A 69 -18.03 11.25 -10.73
C THR A 69 -18.42 12.71 -10.95
N ASP A 70 -19.46 12.94 -11.76
CA ASP A 70 -20.08 14.24 -12.06
C ASP A 70 -19.12 15.44 -12.16
N ILE A 71 -18.13 15.34 -13.07
CA ILE A 71 -17.15 16.41 -13.32
C ILE A 71 -17.82 17.76 -13.67
N PRO A 72 -18.88 17.82 -14.50
CA PRO A 72 -19.56 19.08 -14.78
C PRO A 72 -20.16 19.72 -13.52
N GLY A 73 -20.90 18.96 -12.71
CA GLY A 73 -21.48 19.45 -11.47
C GLY A 73 -20.40 19.89 -10.48
N PHE A 74 -19.32 19.12 -10.35
CA PHE A 74 -18.22 19.47 -9.48
C PHE A 74 -17.60 20.84 -9.84
N LYS A 75 -17.34 21.09 -11.12
CA LYS A 75 -16.75 22.37 -11.58
C LYS A 75 -17.65 23.58 -11.39
N GLU A 76 -18.97 23.37 -11.33
CA GLU A 76 -19.93 24.45 -11.08
C GLU A 76 -19.90 24.88 -9.60
N TRP A 77 -19.76 23.93 -8.69
CA TRP A 77 -19.90 24.16 -7.24
C TRP A 77 -18.58 24.26 -6.48
N VAL A 78 -17.50 23.75 -7.05
CA VAL A 78 -16.19 23.66 -6.39
C VAL A 78 -15.16 24.44 -7.21
N ASN A 79 -14.60 25.48 -6.59
CA ASN A 79 -13.50 26.24 -7.17
C ASN A 79 -12.17 25.72 -6.61
N ILE A 80 -11.43 25.02 -7.45
CA ILE A 80 -10.07 24.56 -7.18
C ILE A 80 -9.12 25.37 -8.05
N ASP A 81 -8.40 26.30 -7.43
CA ASP A 81 -7.33 27.03 -8.09
C ASP A 81 -6.26 26.03 -8.55
N ALA A 82 -5.98 26.00 -9.85
CA ALA A 82 -4.88 25.21 -10.38
C ALA A 82 -3.57 25.92 -10.02
N ASN A 83 -2.95 25.52 -8.91
CA ASN A 83 -1.63 25.98 -8.52
C ASN A 83 -0.53 25.38 -9.41
#